data_AF-A0A1G1BUV2-F1
#
_entry.id   AF-A0A1G1BUV2-F1
#
_cell.length_a   1.000
_cell.length_b   1.000
_cell.length_c   1.000
_cell.angle_alpha   90.00
_cell.angle_beta   90.00
_cell.angle_gamma   90.00
#
_symmetry.space_group_name_H-M   'P 1'
#
loop_
_entity.id
_entity.type
_entity.pdbx_description
1 polymer ?
#
loop_
_entity_poly.entity_id
_entity_poly.type
_entity_poly.pdbx_seq_one_letter_code
_entity_poly.pdbx_strand_id
1 'polypeptide(L)' 'MSSRLRTLQGAADVRLVRLGTAGRRYDLLLAGQAFVYELTLVTPNTAEFSRGQGLRLADWRPSFDV' A
#
# COMPACT_ATOMS: atom_id res chain seq x y z
N MET A 1 18.21 -14.75 9.91
CA MET A 1 17.09 -13.79 9.74
C MET A 1 16.97 -13.35 8.27
N SER A 2 16.61 -14.24 7.32
CA SER A 2 16.62 -13.83 5.89
C SER A 2 15.74 -14.59 4.88
N SER A 3 14.92 -15.57 5.29
CA SER A 3 14.07 -16.33 4.35
C SER A 3 12.65 -15.76 4.24
N ARG A 4 12.02 -15.38 5.36
CA ARG A 4 10.64 -14.86 5.39
C ARG A 4 10.43 -13.52 4.66
N LEU A 5 11.40 -12.61 4.74
CA LEU A 5 11.30 -11.26 4.17
C LEU A 5 11.21 -11.29 2.63
N ARG A 6 11.93 -12.21 1.98
CA ARG A 6 11.94 -12.31 0.51
C ARG A 6 10.62 -12.84 -0.04
N THR A 7 9.99 -13.79 0.64
CA THR A 7 8.67 -14.33 0.26
C THR A 7 7.57 -13.31 0.47
N LEU A 8 7.65 -12.50 1.54
CA LEU A 8 6.71 -11.40 1.79
C LEU A 8 6.88 -10.27 0.77
N GLN A 9 8.10 -9.94 0.36
CA GLN A 9 8.35 -8.97 -0.72
C GLN A 9 7.75 -9.43 -2.05
N GLY A 10 8.00 -10.69 -2.48
CA GLY A 10 7.43 -11.20 -3.72
C GLY A 10 5.89 -11.28 -3.72
N ALA A 11 5.30 -11.63 -2.58
CA ALA A 11 3.84 -11.64 -2.42
C ALA A 11 3.24 -10.23 -2.37
N ALA A 12 3.92 -9.29 -1.69
CA ALA A 12 3.56 -7.88 -1.69
C ALA A 12 3.64 -7.30 -3.09
N ASP A 13 4.73 -7.56 -3.83
CA ASP A 13 4.91 -7.13 -5.21
C ASP A 13 3.77 -7.65 -6.11
N VAL A 14 3.38 -8.93 -6.04
CA VAL A 14 2.26 -9.46 -6.85
C VAL A 14 0.92 -8.82 -6.47
N ARG A 15 0.68 -8.52 -5.19
CA ARG A 15 -0.56 -7.86 -4.73
C ARG A 15 -0.59 -6.38 -5.10
N LEU A 16 0.56 -5.72 -5.07
CA LEU A 16 0.71 -4.29 -5.36
C LEU A 16 0.81 -4.02 -6.87
N VAL A 17 1.35 -4.95 -7.67
CA VAL A 17 1.33 -4.87 -9.15
C VAL A 17 -0.10 -4.81 -9.69
N ARG A 18 -1.07 -5.44 -8.99
CA ARG A 18 -2.51 -5.28 -9.30
C ARG A 18 -3.07 -3.88 -9.04
N LEU A 19 -2.39 -3.04 -8.25
CA LEU A 19 -2.71 -1.62 -8.06
C LEU A 19 -2.12 -0.73 -9.17
N GLY A 20 -1.11 -1.24 -9.89
CA GLY A 20 -0.30 -0.46 -10.81
C GLY A 20 -0.82 -0.44 -12.24
N THR A 21 -1.85 0.37 -12.53
CA THR A 21 -2.04 0.86 -13.89
C THR A 21 -1.03 2.00 -14.14
N ALA A 22 0.11 1.65 -14.74
CA ALA A 22 1.14 2.45 -15.43
C ALA A 22 1.71 3.78 -14.84
N GLY A 23 1.12 4.43 -13.83
CA GLY A 23 1.45 5.83 -13.50
C GLY A 23 2.26 6.07 -12.21
N ARG A 24 2.24 5.18 -11.21
CA ARG A 24 2.70 5.53 -9.85
C ARG A 24 3.70 4.53 -9.26
N ARG A 25 4.95 4.59 -9.75
CA ARG A 25 6.06 3.74 -9.27
C ARG A 25 6.36 3.94 -7.78
N TYR A 26 6.23 5.16 -7.26
CA TYR A 26 6.53 5.47 -5.87
C TYR A 26 5.44 4.98 -4.91
N ASP A 27 4.17 5.03 -5.33
CA ASP A 27 3.04 4.51 -4.57
C ASP A 27 3.20 3.01 -4.26
N LEU A 28 3.74 2.25 -5.22
CA LEU A 28 4.06 0.84 -5.02
C LEU A 28 5.10 0.65 -3.90
N LEU A 29 6.17 1.45 -3.91
CA LEU A 29 7.22 1.40 -2.90
C LEU A 29 6.69 1.80 -1.51
N LEU A 30 5.87 2.84 -1.44
CA LEU A 30 5.25 3.30 -0.19
C LEU A 30 4.32 2.22 0.39
N ALA A 31 3.47 1.62 -0.44
CA ALA A 31 2.58 0.55 -0.03
C ALA A 31 3.34 -0.72 0.37
N GLY A 32 4.42 -1.06 -0.35
CA GLY A 32 5.30 -2.18 -0.01
C GLY A 32 5.98 -2.00 1.35
N GLN A 33 6.49 -0.80 1.61
CA GLN A 33 7.06 -0.45 2.92
C GLN A 33 6.01 -0.59 4.02
N ALA A 34 4.84 0.03 3.86
CA ALA A 34 3.79 -0.06 4.87
C ALA A 34 3.34 -1.51 5.13
N PHE A 35 3.26 -2.33 4.08
CA PHE A 35 2.86 -3.73 4.21
C PHE A 35 3.91 -4.59 4.92
N VAL A 36 5.19 -4.50 4.54
CA VAL A 36 6.27 -5.33 5.13
C VAL A 36 6.46 -5.05 6.63
N TYR A 37 6.25 -3.80 7.05
CA TYR A 37 6.38 -3.38 8.44
C TYR A 37 5.05 -3.35 9.19
N GLU A 38 3.96 -3.87 8.60
CA GLU A 38 2.61 -3.89 9.19
C GLU A 38 2.09 -2.50 9.65
N LEU A 39 2.51 -1.44 8.96
CA LEU A 39 2.13 -0.06 9.23
C LEU A 39 0.80 0.31 8.55
N THR A 40 0.22 1.42 9.00
CA THR A 40 -0.92 2.06 8.31
C THR A 40 -0.40 3.10 7.32
N LEU A 41 -0.77 2.97 6.05
CA LEU A 41 -0.51 3.98 5.03
C LEU A 41 -1.57 5.07 5.12
N VAL A 42 -1.19 6.22 5.67
CA VAL A 42 -2.03 7.42 5.70
C VAL A 42 -1.91 8.13 4.34
N THR A 43 -3.00 8.27 3.60
CA THR A 43 -3.01 8.92 2.29
C THR A 43 -4.40 9.44 1.95
N PRO A 44 -4.54 10.62 1.32
CA PRO A 44 -5.83 11.07 0.77
C PRO A 44 -6.28 10.23 -0.45
N ASN A 45 -5.38 9.40 -0.99
CA ASN A 45 -5.62 8.59 -2.18
C ASN A 45 -6.06 7.15 -1.83
N THR A 46 -6.85 6.97 -0.76
CA THR A 46 -7.23 5.64 -0.25
C THR A 46 -7.92 4.76 -1.29
N ALA A 47 -8.71 5.35 -2.19
CA ALA A 47 -9.39 4.64 -3.27
C ALA A 47 -8.42 3.82 -4.13
N GLU A 48 -7.25 4.36 -4.41
CA GLU A 48 -6.28 3.69 -5.28
C GLU A 48 -5.57 2.54 -4.58
N PHE A 49 -5.38 2.63 -3.26
CA PHE A 49 -4.74 1.58 -2.46
C PHE A 49 -5.73 0.53 -1.92
N SER A 50 -7.03 0.82 -1.95
CA SER A 50 -8.09 -0.04 -1.40
C SER A 50 -8.16 -1.43 -2.03
N ARG A 51 -7.64 -1.61 -3.25
CA ARG A 51 -7.61 -2.92 -3.94
C ARG A 51 -6.55 -3.87 -3.37
N GLY A 52 -5.63 -3.35 -2.55
CA GLY A 52 -4.56 -4.12 -1.91
C GLY A 52 -5.06 -4.79 -0.64
N GLN A 53 -5.47 -6.06 -0.73
CA GLN A 53 -5.85 -6.81 0.47
C GLN A 53 -4.70 -6.81 1.49
N GLY A 54 -5.01 -6.63 2.77
CA GLY A 54 -4.05 -6.67 3.88
C GLY A 54 -3.25 -5.38 4.11
N LEU A 55 -3.36 -4.36 3.25
CA LEU A 55 -2.78 -3.05 3.50
C LEU A 55 -3.73 -2.22 4.38
N ARG A 56 -3.23 -1.74 5.52
CA ARG A 56 -3.99 -0.84 6.41
C ARG A 56 -3.94 0.58 5.85
N LEU A 57 -5.09 1.24 5.73
CA LEU A 57 -5.23 2.57 5.16
C LEU A 57 -5.92 3.52 6.14
N ALA A 58 -5.55 4.79 6.10
CA ALA A 58 -6.27 5.87 6.77
C ALA A 58 -6.29 7.12 5.88
N ASP A 59 -7.40 7.86 5.92
CA ASP A 59 -7.49 9.22 5.37
C ASP A 59 -7.61 10.19 6.54
N TRP A 60 -6.77 11.21 6.58
CA TRP A 60 -6.77 12.26 7.60
C TRP A 60 -7.24 13.61 7.06
N ARG A 61 -7.73 13.65 5.82
CA ARG A 61 -8.35 14.86 5.31
C ARG A 61 -9.57 15.21 6.18
N PRO A 62 -9.70 16.48 6.57
CA PRO A 62 -10.92 16.94 7.25
C PRO A 62 -12.13 16.73 6.31
N SER A 63 -13.24 16.26 6.88
CA SER A 63 -14.54 16.32 6.21
C SER A 63 -15.00 17.78 6.25
N PHE A 64 -15.03 18.42 5.09
CA PHE A 64 -15.69 19.72 4.96
C PHE A 64 -17.14 19.45 4.56
N ASP A 65 -18.07 19.59 5.51
CA ASP A 65 -19.49 19.74 5.19
C ASP A 65 -19.72 21.20 4.77
N VAL A 66 -20.18 21.42 3.54
CA VAL A 66 -20.54 22.73 2.97
C VAL A 66 -22.03 22.78 2.68
#